data_AF-A0A371YQI1-F1
#
_entry.id   AF-A0A371YQI1-F1
#
_cell.length_a   1.000
_cell.length_b   1.000
_cell.length_c   1.000
_cell.angle_alpha   90.00
_cell.angle_beta   90.00
_cell.angle_gamma   90.00
#
_symmetry.space_group_name_H-M   'P 1'
#
loop_
_entity.id
_entity.type
_entity.pdbx_description
1 polymer ?
#
loop_
_entity_poly.entity_id
_entity_poly.type
_entity_poly.pdbx_seq_one_letter_code
_entity_poly.pdbx_strand_id
1 'polypeptide(L)'
;MVDFINHTILIVKLFYISYTLFLQINQCLQNIVINAAMFMIFYSILINITNIIRRIRMQLYYSLTSPFARKVCVLIQELKIQDQFEMIKIDPWTNPDLRQINPLSKVPTLVLNHKEVLFDSALICEYLSTLKDKALIYPTERVEYFKSLRLQALADGAMAAVGRCYAELKKPEHLQSQDMLQRFQATQVATLIWLEQHLDNFTKNFGIGEISVACLLAYIDFRFPEQDWKIKYSQLAAWFEQVKARDSMQFTQYQV
;
A
#
# COMPACT_ATOMS: atom_id res chain seq x y z
N MET A 1 12.95 -21.49 86.59
CA MET A 1 13.82 -20.41 86.08
C MET A 1 14.36 -20.73 84.68
N VAL A 2 14.83 -21.96 84.44
CA VAL A 2 15.34 -22.43 83.13
C VAL A 2 14.24 -22.45 82.03
N ASP A 3 13.01 -22.87 82.34
CA ASP A 3 11.90 -22.92 81.36
C ASP A 3 11.43 -21.54 80.88
N PHE A 4 11.49 -20.54 81.76
CA PHE A 4 11.13 -19.15 81.42
C PHE A 4 12.16 -18.51 80.49
N ILE A 5 13.44 -18.81 80.72
CA ILE A 5 14.55 -18.36 79.86
C ILE A 5 14.46 -19.03 78.49
N ASN A 6 14.17 -20.34 78.44
CA ASN A 6 14.00 -21.08 77.19
C ASN A 6 12.80 -20.58 76.36
N HIS A 7 11.67 -20.25 77.01
CA HIS A 7 10.52 -19.64 76.32
C HIS A 7 10.84 -18.24 75.78
N THR A 8 11.55 -17.42 76.54
CA THR A 8 11.95 -16.07 76.10
C THR A 8 12.90 -16.14 74.91
N ILE A 9 13.87 -17.05 74.92
CA ILE A 9 14.79 -17.28 73.79
C ILE A 9 14.04 -17.76 72.54
N LEU A 10 13.03 -18.64 72.71
CA LEU A 10 12.21 -19.10 71.59
C LEU A 10 11.40 -17.96 70.97
N ILE A 11 10.81 -17.08 71.79
CA ILE A 11 10.06 -15.92 71.33
C ILE A 11 10.97 -14.95 70.55
N VAL A 12 12.16 -14.65 71.07
CA VAL A 12 13.13 -13.77 70.39
C VAL A 12 13.59 -14.37 69.05
N LYS A 13 13.82 -15.69 68.98
CA LYS A 13 14.16 -16.38 67.72
C LYS A 13 13.02 -16.31 66.71
N LEU A 14 11.76 -16.49 67.14
CA LEU A 14 10.59 -16.38 66.26
C LEU A 14 10.40 -14.96 65.72
N PHE A 15 10.60 -13.93 66.56
CA PHE A 15 10.57 -12.53 66.13
C PHE A 15 11.69 -12.22 65.11
N TYR A 16 12.90 -12.70 65.35
CA TYR A 16 14.02 -12.51 64.43
C TYR A 16 13.77 -13.19 63.06
N ILE A 17 13.25 -14.42 63.05
CA ILE A 17 12.88 -15.14 61.83
C ILE A 17 11.76 -14.40 61.07
N SER A 18 10.72 -13.95 61.77
CA SER A 18 9.61 -13.20 61.17
C SER A 18 10.08 -11.88 60.55
N TYR A 19 10.93 -11.12 61.25
CA TYR A 19 11.50 -9.87 60.75
C TYR A 19 12.39 -10.09 59.51
N THR A 20 13.21 -11.14 59.53
CA THR A 20 14.07 -11.49 58.38
C THR A 20 13.24 -11.89 57.16
N LEU A 21 12.16 -12.66 57.36
CA LEU A 21 11.24 -13.06 56.29
C LEU A 21 10.48 -11.85 55.72
N PHE A 22 10.05 -10.91 56.57
CA PHE A 22 9.43 -9.66 56.13
C PHE A 22 10.37 -8.83 55.26
N LEU A 23 11.64 -8.69 55.65
CA LEU A 23 12.64 -7.98 54.84
C LEU A 23 12.87 -8.67 53.48
N GLN A 24 12.94 -10.00 53.44
CA GLN A 24 13.08 -10.75 52.18
C GLN A 24 11.85 -10.60 51.27
N ILE A 25 10.63 -10.66 51.82
CA ILE A 25 9.39 -10.45 51.06
C ILE A 25 9.35 -9.02 50.51
N ASN A 26 9.70 -8.03 51.33
CA ASN A 26 9.70 -6.62 50.90
C ASN A 26 10.74 -6.36 49.80
N GLN A 27 11.91 -6.99 49.88
CA GLN A 27 12.94 -6.94 48.83
C GLN A 27 12.51 -7.65 47.54
N CYS A 28 11.83 -8.81 47.64
CA CYS A 28 11.20 -9.48 46.50
C CYS A 28 10.12 -8.61 45.84
N LEU A 29 9.25 -7.96 46.63
CA LEU A 29 8.21 -7.06 46.13
C LEU A 29 8.81 -5.84 45.42
N GLN A 30 9.87 -5.24 45.98
CA GLN A 30 10.61 -4.15 45.33
C GLN A 30 11.19 -4.57 43.99
N ASN A 31 11.81 -5.76 43.90
CA ASN A 31 12.33 -6.29 42.63
C ASN A 31 11.22 -6.54 41.59
N ILE A 32 10.05 -7.04 42.00
CA ILE A 32 8.90 -7.22 41.10
C ILE A 32 8.40 -5.86 40.58
N VAL A 33 8.26 -4.87 41.45
CA VAL A 33 7.81 -3.51 41.07
C VAL A 33 8.82 -2.83 40.15
N ILE A 34 10.13 -2.97 40.42
CA ILE A 34 11.19 -2.45 39.54
C ILE A 34 11.12 -3.12 38.16
N ASN A 35 10.98 -4.45 38.10
CA ASN A 35 10.87 -5.17 36.83
C ASN A 35 9.60 -4.78 36.05
N ALA A 36 8.47 -4.58 36.73
CA ALA A 36 7.23 -4.12 36.10
C ALA A 36 7.34 -2.68 35.58
N ALA A 37 7.95 -1.78 36.35
CA ALA A 37 8.24 -0.40 35.93
C ALA A 37 9.22 -0.38 34.75
N MET A 38 10.26 -1.20 34.78
CA MET A 38 11.23 -1.34 33.69
C MET A 38 10.56 -1.90 32.43
N PHE A 39 9.65 -2.86 32.56
CA PHE A 39 8.85 -3.37 31.45
C PHE A 39 7.92 -2.30 30.85
N MET A 40 7.23 -1.51 31.68
CA MET A 40 6.41 -0.38 31.23
C MET A 40 7.24 0.69 30.51
N ILE A 41 8.42 1.02 31.04
CA ILE A 41 9.36 1.95 30.40
C ILE A 41 9.84 1.38 29.06
N PHE A 42 10.22 0.10 29.01
CA PHE A 42 10.66 -0.55 27.78
C PHE A 42 9.55 -0.62 26.74
N TYR A 43 8.32 -0.93 27.16
CA TYR A 43 7.13 -0.92 26.31
C TYR A 43 6.81 0.49 25.79
N SER A 44 6.88 1.51 26.64
CA SER A 44 6.73 2.92 26.24
C SER A 44 7.83 3.38 25.29
N ILE A 45 9.08 2.96 25.49
CA ILE A 45 10.21 3.22 24.59
C ILE A 45 9.96 2.52 23.24
N LEU A 46 9.54 1.26 23.25
CA LEU A 46 9.19 0.52 22.04
C LEU A 46 8.06 1.22 21.27
N ILE A 47 6.97 1.61 21.93
CA ILE A 47 5.89 2.39 21.31
C ILE A 47 6.44 3.71 20.73
N ASN A 48 7.28 4.45 21.46
CA ASN A 48 7.87 5.68 20.97
C ASN A 48 8.78 5.45 19.76
N ILE A 49 9.60 4.40 19.77
CA ILE A 49 10.45 4.01 18.64
C ILE A 49 9.57 3.61 17.45
N THR A 50 8.51 2.82 17.65
CA THR A 50 7.56 2.46 16.59
C THR A 50 6.88 3.71 16.02
N ASN A 51 6.47 4.65 16.87
CA ASN A 51 5.87 5.93 16.45
C ASN A 51 6.87 6.83 15.71
N ILE A 52 8.14 6.85 16.13
CA ILE A 52 9.21 7.57 15.43
C ILE A 52 9.47 6.93 14.06
N ILE A 53 9.61 5.61 13.98
CA ILE A 53 9.77 4.88 12.71
C ILE A 53 8.57 5.14 11.80
N ARG A 54 7.36 5.12 12.34
CA ARG A 54 6.13 5.45 11.62
C ARG A 54 6.11 6.89 11.11
N ARG A 55 6.70 7.85 11.84
CA ARG A 55 6.89 9.24 11.38
C ARG A 55 7.97 9.41 10.31
N ILE A 56 8.83 8.41 10.12
CA ILE A 56 9.89 8.40 9.09
C ILE A 56 9.43 7.69 7.80
N ARG A 57 8.30 6.97 7.85
CA ARG A 57 7.72 6.31 6.68
C ARG A 57 6.69 7.21 6.01
N MET A 58 6.74 7.22 4.68
CA MET A 58 5.72 7.89 3.88
C MET A 58 4.42 7.10 3.97
N GLN A 59 3.27 7.76 3.95
CA GLN A 59 1.97 7.09 4.02
C GLN A 59 1.34 7.02 2.64
N LEU A 60 1.05 5.81 2.15
CA LEU A 60 0.35 5.62 0.88
C LEU A 60 -1.09 5.18 1.14
N TYR A 61 -2.03 6.07 0.88
CA TYR A 61 -3.45 5.80 0.91
C TYR A 61 -3.88 5.13 -0.40
N TYR A 62 -4.46 3.94 -0.32
CA TYR A 62 -4.78 3.11 -1.49
C TYR A 62 -6.07 2.31 -1.32
N SER A 63 -6.62 1.83 -2.43
CA SER A 63 -7.73 0.89 -2.46
C SER A 63 -7.35 -0.33 -3.30
N LEU A 64 -7.74 -1.52 -2.84
CA LEU A 64 -7.48 -2.81 -3.50
C LEU A 64 -8.21 -2.97 -4.84
N THR A 65 -9.10 -2.04 -5.18
CA THR A 65 -9.87 -2.05 -6.43
C THR A 65 -9.56 -0.87 -7.35
N SER A 66 -8.56 -0.05 -7.00
CA SER A 66 -8.13 1.10 -7.79
C SER A 66 -6.93 0.75 -8.68
N PRO A 67 -7.05 0.91 -10.00
CA PRO A 67 -5.98 0.57 -10.91
C PRO A 67 -4.84 1.61 -10.88
N PHE A 68 -5.18 2.87 -10.60
CA PHE A 68 -4.21 3.95 -10.38
C PHE A 68 -3.36 3.69 -9.13
N ALA A 69 -3.98 3.17 -8.07
CA ALA A 69 -3.26 2.83 -6.86
C ALA A 69 -2.42 1.57 -7.07
N ARG A 70 -2.95 0.56 -7.79
CA ARG A 70 -2.18 -0.62 -8.18
C ARG A 70 -0.91 -0.27 -8.96
N LYS A 71 -0.97 0.66 -9.91
CA LYS A 71 0.21 1.19 -10.63
C LYS A 71 1.32 1.64 -9.68
N VAL A 72 0.96 2.44 -8.67
CA VAL A 72 1.92 2.91 -7.65
C VAL A 72 2.45 1.74 -6.81
N CYS A 73 1.59 0.82 -6.39
CA CYS A 73 2.00 -0.36 -5.62
C CYS A 73 2.96 -1.27 -6.40
N VAL A 74 2.69 -1.53 -7.69
CA VAL A 74 3.58 -2.30 -8.56
C VAL A 74 4.95 -1.63 -8.64
N LEU A 75 4.98 -0.31 -8.85
CA LEU A 75 6.22 0.44 -8.92
C LEU A 75 7.03 0.37 -7.61
N ILE A 76 6.37 0.46 -6.45
CA ILE A 76 7.01 0.29 -5.14
C ILE A 76 7.67 -1.09 -5.01
N GLN A 77 7.02 -2.15 -5.51
CA GLN A 77 7.57 -3.50 -5.52
C GLN A 77 8.75 -3.64 -6.48
N GLU A 78 8.64 -3.11 -7.70
CA GLU A 78 9.73 -3.14 -8.70
C GLU A 78 10.97 -2.38 -8.21
N LEU A 79 10.78 -1.25 -7.52
CA LEU A 79 11.85 -0.46 -6.92
C LEU A 79 12.39 -1.06 -5.60
N LYS A 80 11.72 -2.08 -5.04
CA LYS A 80 12.06 -2.73 -3.76
C LYS A 80 12.21 -1.72 -2.61
N ILE A 81 11.22 -0.84 -2.48
CA ILE A 81 11.20 0.25 -1.47
C ILE A 81 9.99 0.15 -0.52
N GLN A 82 9.38 -1.04 -0.37
CA GLN A 82 8.12 -1.19 0.37
C GLN A 82 8.27 -0.87 1.86
N ASP A 83 9.45 -1.08 2.41
CA ASP A 83 9.82 -0.81 3.80
C ASP A 83 9.79 0.68 4.18
N GLN A 84 9.77 1.58 3.18
CA GLN A 84 9.68 3.03 3.36
C GLN A 84 8.24 3.53 3.52
N PHE A 85 7.24 2.66 3.32
CA PHE A 85 5.85 3.05 3.29
C PHE A 85 5.03 2.46 4.44
N GLU A 86 4.13 3.26 4.98
CA GLU A 86 2.95 2.80 5.68
C GLU A 86 1.80 2.70 4.66
N MET A 87 1.29 1.48 4.43
CA MET A 87 0.19 1.24 3.50
C MET A 87 -1.15 1.40 4.20
N ILE A 88 -1.93 2.40 3.81
CA ILE A 88 -3.22 2.73 4.45
C ILE A 88 -4.37 2.42 3.50
N LYS A 89 -5.09 1.32 3.76
CA LYS A 89 -6.26 0.96 2.97
C LYS A 89 -7.41 1.92 3.29
N ILE A 90 -7.99 2.54 2.26
CA ILE A 90 -9.12 3.45 2.39
C ILE A 90 -10.08 3.31 1.22
N ASP A 91 -11.38 3.43 1.49
CA ASP A 91 -12.38 3.56 0.45
C ASP A 91 -12.63 5.05 0.15
N PRO A 92 -12.23 5.55 -1.04
CA PRO A 92 -12.40 6.97 -1.39
C PRO A 92 -13.87 7.41 -1.52
N TRP A 93 -14.81 6.47 -1.65
CA TRP A 93 -16.23 6.79 -1.85
C TRP A 93 -16.98 7.01 -0.54
N THR A 94 -16.56 6.36 0.54
CA THR A 94 -17.29 6.33 1.80
C THR A 94 -16.54 6.99 2.95
N ASN A 95 -15.21 7.13 2.86
CA ASN A 95 -14.42 7.74 3.93
C ASN A 95 -14.27 9.26 3.73
N PRO A 96 -14.83 10.10 4.62
CA PRO A 96 -14.76 11.55 4.49
C PRO A 96 -13.38 12.14 4.84
N ASP A 97 -12.55 11.42 5.60
CA ASP A 97 -11.26 11.91 6.09
C ASP A 97 -10.25 12.08 4.95
N LEU A 98 -10.37 11.27 3.89
CA LEU A 98 -9.48 11.39 2.72
C LEU A 98 -9.56 12.79 2.09
N ARG A 99 -10.73 13.45 2.14
CA ARG A 99 -10.90 14.79 1.56
C ARG A 99 -10.13 15.87 2.30
N GLN A 100 -9.85 15.65 3.59
CA GLN A 100 -9.03 16.56 4.41
C GLN A 100 -7.54 16.46 4.03
N ILE A 101 -7.12 15.32 3.46
CA ILE A 101 -5.74 15.05 3.06
C ILE A 101 -5.53 15.38 1.57
N ASN A 102 -6.44 14.90 0.72
CA ASN A 102 -6.48 15.15 -0.71
C ASN A 102 -7.84 15.75 -1.08
N PRO A 103 -7.92 17.02 -1.51
CA PRO A 103 -9.18 17.68 -1.83
C PRO A 103 -9.98 16.99 -2.95
N LEU A 104 -9.31 16.19 -3.81
CA LEU A 104 -9.98 15.39 -4.84
C LEU A 104 -10.63 14.12 -4.28
N SER A 105 -10.34 13.73 -3.03
CA SER A 105 -10.84 12.52 -2.38
C SER A 105 -10.55 11.25 -3.19
N LYS A 106 -9.35 11.15 -3.76
CA LYS A 106 -8.94 10.05 -4.65
C LYS A 106 -7.75 9.28 -4.09
N VAL A 107 -7.69 8.01 -4.46
CA VAL A 107 -6.49 7.16 -4.27
C VAL A 107 -5.85 6.88 -5.63
N PRO A 108 -4.51 6.78 -5.72
CA PRO A 108 -3.56 6.86 -4.61
C PRO A 108 -3.35 8.29 -4.11
N THR A 109 -3.03 8.44 -2.83
CA THR A 109 -2.57 9.68 -2.19
C THR A 109 -1.34 9.35 -1.36
N LEU A 110 -0.23 10.05 -1.60
CA LEU A 110 1.03 9.84 -0.88
C LEU A 110 1.27 11.03 0.06
N VAL A 111 1.43 10.77 1.36
CA VAL A 111 1.85 11.77 2.35
C VAL A 111 3.33 11.54 2.66
N LEU A 112 4.15 12.54 2.38
CA LEU A 112 5.59 12.53 2.64
C LEU A 112 5.89 12.77 4.12
N ASN A 113 7.13 12.51 4.53
CA ASN A 113 7.57 12.64 5.93
C ASN A 113 7.40 14.07 6.48
N HIS A 114 7.58 15.09 5.63
CA HIS A 114 7.36 16.50 5.95
C HIS A 114 5.90 16.95 5.77
N LYS A 115 4.97 15.99 5.68
CA LYS A 115 3.51 16.19 5.53
C LYS A 115 3.06 16.82 4.21
N GLU A 116 3.95 17.00 3.24
CA GLU A 116 3.53 17.32 1.88
C GLU A 116 2.76 16.15 1.29
N VAL A 117 1.72 16.46 0.51
CA VAL A 117 0.82 15.47 -0.07
C VAL A 117 0.95 15.49 -1.59
N LEU A 118 1.26 14.33 -2.18
CA LEU A 118 1.34 14.14 -3.62
C LEU A 118 0.13 13.37 -4.13
N PHE A 119 -0.46 13.90 -5.20
CA PHE A 119 -1.48 13.29 -6.05
C PHE A 119 -1.43 13.96 -7.43
N ASP A 120 -1.78 13.31 -8.53
CA ASP A 120 -2.33 11.96 -8.65
C ASP A 120 -1.25 10.86 -8.81
N SER A 121 -1.67 9.68 -9.28
CA SER A 121 -0.80 8.53 -9.49
C SER A 121 0.41 8.77 -10.41
N ALA A 122 0.32 9.65 -11.41
CA ALA A 122 1.41 9.91 -12.32
C ALA A 122 2.52 10.71 -11.62
N LEU A 123 2.13 11.75 -10.86
CA LEU A 123 3.06 12.53 -10.04
C LEU A 123 3.71 11.66 -8.95
N ILE A 124 2.94 10.77 -8.31
CA ILE A 124 3.49 9.85 -7.33
C ILE A 124 4.52 8.92 -7.98
N CYS A 125 4.23 8.33 -9.14
CA CYS A 125 5.19 7.48 -9.85
C CYS A 125 6.47 8.22 -10.25
N GLU A 126 6.36 9.46 -10.70
CA GLU A 126 7.50 10.33 -11.00
C GLU A 126 8.36 10.55 -9.74
N TYR A 127 7.74 10.93 -8.62
CA TYR A 127 8.44 11.08 -7.34
C TYR A 127 9.15 9.79 -6.90
N LEU A 128 8.45 8.65 -6.93
CA LEU A 128 9.02 7.36 -6.52
C LEU A 128 10.26 6.98 -7.34
N SER A 129 10.27 7.32 -8.63
CA SER A 129 11.43 7.05 -9.49
C SER A 129 12.68 7.83 -9.10
N THR A 130 12.53 8.94 -8.36
CA THR A 130 13.67 9.73 -7.84
C THR A 130 14.29 9.13 -6.59
N LEU A 131 13.60 8.19 -5.92
CA LEU A 131 14.11 7.50 -4.73
C LEU A 131 15.14 6.42 -5.07
N LYS A 132 15.27 6.09 -6.36
CA LYS A 132 16.22 5.14 -6.94
C LYS A 132 16.79 5.73 -8.23
N ASP A 133 17.50 4.93 -8.99
CA ASP A 133 17.88 5.31 -10.35
C ASP A 133 16.63 5.39 -11.23
N LYS A 134 16.29 6.60 -11.66
CA LYS A 134 15.15 6.89 -12.53
C LYS A 134 15.21 6.11 -13.85
N ALA A 135 16.41 5.78 -14.33
CA ALA A 135 16.63 5.01 -15.56
C ALA A 135 16.05 3.58 -15.48
N LEU A 136 15.78 3.06 -14.28
CA LEU A 136 15.11 1.77 -14.09
C LEU A 136 13.64 1.80 -14.55
N ILE A 137 13.01 2.97 -14.50
CA ILE A 137 11.56 3.14 -14.69
C ILE A 137 11.25 3.93 -15.96
N TYR A 138 12.08 4.93 -16.27
CA TYR A 138 11.94 5.81 -17.41
C TYR A 138 13.18 5.72 -18.30
N PRO A 139 13.02 5.53 -19.62
CA PRO A 139 14.14 5.60 -20.55
C PRO A 139 14.89 6.94 -20.46
N THR A 140 16.21 6.93 -20.66
CA THR A 140 17.03 8.16 -20.64
C THR A 140 17.10 8.84 -22.00
N GLU A 141 16.94 8.09 -23.08
CA GLU A 141 16.84 8.63 -24.43
C GLU A 141 15.48 9.33 -24.60
N ARG A 142 15.49 10.53 -25.18
CA ARG A 142 14.35 11.45 -25.22
C ARG A 142 13.14 10.86 -25.96
N VAL A 143 13.35 10.24 -27.12
CA VAL A 143 12.26 9.66 -27.91
C VAL A 143 11.62 8.49 -27.16
N GLU A 144 12.42 7.58 -26.61
CA GLU A 144 11.94 6.44 -25.82
C GLU A 144 11.26 6.89 -24.51
N TYR A 145 11.76 7.96 -23.88
CA TYR A 145 11.13 8.56 -22.70
C TYR A 145 9.69 9.00 -23.00
N PHE A 146 9.49 9.77 -24.08
CA PHE A 146 8.15 10.24 -24.44
C PHE A 146 7.26 9.12 -24.99
N LYS A 147 7.81 8.06 -25.59
CA LYS A 147 7.04 6.84 -25.91
C LYS A 147 6.50 6.19 -24.64
N SER A 148 7.34 6.02 -23.61
CA SER A 148 6.93 5.44 -22.33
C SER A 148 5.88 6.29 -21.61
N LEU A 149 6.06 7.63 -21.58
CA LEU A 149 5.04 8.54 -21.02
C LEU A 149 3.72 8.51 -21.81
N ARG A 150 3.77 8.36 -23.14
CA ARG A 150 2.56 8.24 -23.96
C ARG A 150 1.81 6.94 -23.64
N LEU A 151 2.51 5.83 -23.42
CA LEU A 151 1.91 4.58 -22.96
C LEU A 151 1.25 4.75 -21.58
N GLN A 152 1.94 5.40 -20.63
CA GLN A 152 1.36 5.71 -19.32
C GLN A 152 0.09 6.54 -19.45
N ALA A 153 0.12 7.63 -20.22
CA ALA A 153 -1.02 8.52 -20.41
C ALA A 153 -2.21 7.83 -21.10
N LEU A 154 -1.94 7.00 -22.11
CA LEU A 154 -2.96 6.19 -22.78
C LEU A 154 -3.62 5.22 -21.79
N ALA A 155 -2.82 4.50 -21.02
CA ALA A 155 -3.32 3.54 -20.04
C ALA A 155 -4.12 4.24 -18.92
N ASP A 156 -3.63 5.37 -18.41
CA ASP A 156 -4.33 6.17 -17.39
C ASP A 156 -5.69 6.67 -17.88
N GLY A 157 -5.76 7.16 -19.12
CA GLY A 157 -7.02 7.57 -19.75
C GLY A 157 -8.01 6.40 -19.89
N ALA A 158 -7.53 5.24 -20.33
CA ALA A 158 -8.36 4.04 -20.46
C ALA A 158 -8.81 3.48 -19.10
N MET A 159 -7.95 3.48 -18.08
CA MET A 159 -8.32 3.08 -16.71
C MET A 159 -9.45 3.97 -16.17
N ALA A 160 -9.40 5.28 -16.44
CA ALA A 160 -10.47 6.20 -16.08
C ALA A 160 -11.78 5.88 -16.82
N ALA A 161 -11.72 5.59 -18.12
CA ALA A 161 -12.89 5.22 -18.91
C ALA A 161 -13.52 3.91 -18.42
N VAL A 162 -12.71 2.85 -18.21
CA VAL A 162 -13.16 1.55 -17.69
C VAL A 162 -13.82 1.72 -16.32
N GLY A 163 -13.21 2.49 -15.42
CA GLY A 163 -13.77 2.75 -14.09
C GLY A 163 -15.09 3.53 -14.14
N ARG A 164 -15.21 4.53 -15.03
CA ARG A 164 -16.46 5.29 -15.22
C ARG A 164 -17.55 4.45 -15.86
N CYS A 165 -17.22 3.61 -16.83
CA CYS A 165 -18.14 2.64 -17.41
C CYS A 165 -18.70 1.71 -16.33
N TYR A 166 -17.82 1.13 -15.51
CA TYR A 166 -18.23 0.27 -14.41
C TYR A 166 -19.14 0.99 -13.40
N ALA A 167 -18.80 2.22 -13.02
CA ALA A 167 -19.63 3.02 -12.11
C ALA A 167 -21.01 3.36 -12.70
N GLU A 168 -21.08 3.65 -14.00
CA GLU A 168 -22.33 3.91 -14.71
C GLU A 168 -23.23 2.66 -14.71
N LEU A 169 -22.67 1.48 -15.01
CA LEU A 169 -23.38 0.20 -14.99
C LEU A 169 -23.88 -0.22 -13.60
N LYS A 170 -23.32 0.36 -12.52
CA LYS A 170 -23.80 0.13 -11.15
C LYS A 170 -25.02 0.96 -10.78
N LYS A 171 -25.37 1.98 -11.57
CA LYS A 171 -26.61 2.72 -11.37
C LYS A 171 -27.82 1.85 -11.76
N PRO A 172 -29.01 2.10 -11.20
CA PRO A 172 -30.25 1.55 -11.73
C PRO A 172 -30.37 1.82 -13.24
N GLU A 173 -30.83 0.84 -14.02
CA GLU A 173 -30.84 0.88 -15.49
C GLU A 173 -31.48 2.15 -16.06
N HIS A 174 -32.59 2.60 -15.47
CA HIS A 174 -33.31 3.81 -15.87
C HIS A 174 -32.55 5.13 -15.58
N LEU A 175 -31.45 5.10 -14.83
CA LEU A 175 -30.57 6.23 -14.54
C LEU A 175 -29.24 6.15 -15.30
N GLN A 176 -29.03 5.10 -16.10
CA GLN A 176 -27.82 4.93 -16.89
C GLN A 176 -27.89 5.78 -18.16
N SER A 177 -26.81 6.52 -18.44
CA SER A 177 -26.63 7.18 -19.72
C SER A 177 -25.99 6.24 -20.74
N GLN A 178 -26.76 5.84 -21.75
CA GLN A 178 -26.28 4.99 -22.84
C GLN A 178 -25.17 5.66 -23.66
N ASP A 179 -25.27 6.96 -23.93
CA ASP A 179 -24.23 7.73 -24.63
C ASP A 179 -22.89 7.71 -23.87
N MET A 180 -22.93 7.82 -22.54
CA MET A 180 -21.73 7.77 -21.71
C MET A 180 -21.12 6.36 -21.68
N LEU A 181 -21.96 5.32 -21.57
CA LEU A 181 -21.52 3.93 -21.66
C LEU A 181 -20.81 3.68 -23.00
N GLN A 182 -21.44 4.05 -24.11
CA GLN A 182 -20.88 3.88 -25.45
C GLN A 182 -19.54 4.62 -25.59
N ARG A 183 -19.44 5.86 -25.07
CA ARG A 183 -18.20 6.65 -25.12
C ARG A 183 -17.05 5.97 -24.35
N PHE A 184 -17.31 5.46 -23.15
CA PHE A 184 -16.27 4.83 -22.34
C PHE A 184 -15.86 3.46 -22.91
N GLN A 185 -16.81 2.68 -23.40
CA GLN A 185 -16.54 1.43 -24.10
C GLN A 185 -15.73 1.66 -25.39
N ALA A 186 -16.08 2.69 -26.18
CA ALA A 186 -15.31 3.06 -27.37
C ALA A 186 -13.86 3.45 -27.02
N THR A 187 -13.65 4.14 -25.89
CA THR A 187 -12.29 4.46 -25.39
C THR A 187 -11.51 3.20 -25.05
N GLN A 188 -12.12 2.25 -24.34
CA GLN A 188 -11.51 0.96 -24.01
C GLN A 188 -11.12 0.18 -25.28
N VAL A 189 -12.05 0.03 -26.22
CA VAL A 189 -11.84 -0.69 -27.49
C VAL A 189 -10.75 -0.04 -28.32
N ALA A 190 -10.80 1.28 -28.52
CA ALA A 190 -9.79 2.00 -29.28
C ALA A 190 -8.39 1.87 -28.65
N THR A 191 -8.32 1.87 -27.32
CA THR A 191 -7.06 1.67 -26.58
C THR A 191 -6.50 0.26 -26.83
N LEU A 192 -7.33 -0.78 -26.72
CA LEU A 192 -6.89 -2.16 -26.94
C LEU A 192 -6.42 -2.38 -28.39
N ILE A 193 -7.14 -1.83 -29.38
CA ILE A 193 -6.72 -1.86 -30.79
C ILE A 193 -5.36 -1.18 -30.96
N TRP A 194 -5.20 0.02 -30.38
CA TRP A 194 -3.96 0.76 -30.49
C TRP A 194 -2.79 0.00 -29.87
N LEU A 195 -2.96 -0.57 -28.66
CA LEU A 195 -1.92 -1.34 -27.97
C LEU A 195 -1.53 -2.61 -28.76
N GLU A 196 -2.50 -3.35 -29.28
CA GLU A 196 -2.25 -4.54 -30.13
C GLU A 196 -1.41 -4.19 -31.37
N GLN A 197 -1.64 -3.03 -31.97
CA GLN A 197 -0.94 -2.58 -33.18
C GLN A 197 0.44 -1.97 -32.91
N HIS A 198 0.74 -1.61 -31.67
CA HIS A 198 1.90 -0.79 -31.31
C HIS A 198 2.75 -1.41 -30.20
N LEU A 199 2.85 -2.74 -30.17
CA LEU A 199 3.74 -3.44 -29.22
C LEU A 199 5.22 -3.08 -29.41
N ASP A 200 5.61 -2.58 -30.57
CA ASP A 200 6.93 -2.02 -30.86
C ASP A 200 7.26 -0.76 -30.05
N ASN A 201 6.24 -0.06 -29.51
CA ASN A 201 6.43 1.07 -28.61
C ASN A 201 6.72 0.64 -27.16
N PHE A 202 6.61 -0.65 -26.84
CA PHE A 202 6.95 -1.17 -25.52
C PHE A 202 8.46 -1.33 -25.45
N THR A 203 9.04 -0.86 -24.36
CA THR A 203 10.45 -1.00 -24.09
C THR A 203 10.75 -2.43 -23.62
N LYS A 204 12.01 -2.85 -23.72
CA LYS A 204 12.45 -4.14 -23.15
C LYS A 204 12.34 -4.18 -21.62
N ASN A 205 12.33 -3.02 -20.99
CA ASN A 205 12.26 -2.90 -19.55
C ASN A 205 10.79 -2.85 -19.13
N PHE A 206 10.49 -3.37 -17.94
CA PHE A 206 9.17 -3.21 -17.34
C PHE A 206 9.08 -1.84 -16.66
N GLY A 207 9.04 -0.78 -17.49
CA GLY A 207 9.04 0.62 -17.08
C GLY A 207 7.63 1.17 -16.85
N ILE A 208 7.52 2.49 -16.71
CA ILE A 208 6.26 3.13 -16.33
C ILE A 208 5.12 2.87 -17.33
N GLY A 209 5.42 2.83 -18.63
CA GLY A 209 4.45 2.58 -19.68
C GLY A 209 3.88 1.16 -19.57
N GLU A 210 4.77 0.19 -19.47
CA GLU A 210 4.46 -1.24 -19.35
C GLU A 210 3.70 -1.54 -18.05
N ILE A 211 4.14 -0.97 -16.92
CA ILE A 211 3.45 -1.10 -15.62
C ILE A 211 2.01 -0.57 -15.74
N SER A 212 1.83 0.59 -16.37
CA SER A 212 0.52 1.22 -16.52
C SER A 212 -0.42 0.40 -17.40
N VAL A 213 0.08 -0.10 -18.54
CA VAL A 213 -0.68 -0.98 -19.44
C VAL A 213 -1.02 -2.30 -18.72
N ALA A 214 -0.09 -2.91 -18.00
CA ALA A 214 -0.35 -4.14 -17.26
C ALA A 214 -1.43 -3.94 -16.18
N CYS A 215 -1.42 -2.81 -15.48
CA CYS A 215 -2.47 -2.45 -14.52
C CYS A 215 -3.83 -2.23 -15.17
N LEU A 216 -3.88 -1.61 -16.35
CA LEU A 216 -5.10 -1.45 -17.17
C LEU A 216 -5.69 -2.81 -17.57
N LEU A 217 -4.89 -3.67 -18.19
CA LEU A 217 -5.38 -4.97 -18.69
C LEU A 217 -5.89 -5.85 -17.55
N ALA A 218 -5.17 -5.87 -16.43
CA ALA A 218 -5.64 -6.55 -15.24
C ALA A 218 -6.93 -5.93 -14.68
N TYR A 219 -7.14 -4.62 -14.85
CA TYR A 219 -8.35 -3.93 -14.38
C TYR A 219 -9.55 -4.25 -15.23
N ILE A 220 -9.35 -4.40 -16.54
CA ILE A 220 -10.37 -4.91 -17.47
C ILE A 220 -10.77 -6.33 -17.06
N ASP A 221 -9.81 -7.25 -16.89
CA ASP A 221 -10.07 -8.62 -16.41
C ASP A 221 -10.85 -8.63 -15.07
N PHE A 222 -10.56 -7.67 -14.18
CA PHE A 222 -11.22 -7.57 -12.87
C PHE A 222 -12.64 -7.01 -12.94
N ARG A 223 -12.88 -5.97 -13.75
CA ARG A 223 -14.19 -5.28 -13.80
C ARG A 223 -15.17 -5.91 -14.79
N PHE A 224 -14.66 -6.54 -15.83
CA PHE A 224 -15.40 -7.14 -16.93
C PHE A 224 -14.83 -8.52 -17.28
N PRO A 225 -14.85 -9.49 -16.35
CA PRO A 225 -14.28 -10.83 -16.58
C PRO A 225 -14.94 -11.58 -17.74
N GLU A 226 -16.15 -11.20 -18.13
CA GLU A 226 -16.88 -11.72 -19.29
C GLU A 226 -16.40 -11.18 -20.64
N GLN A 227 -15.55 -10.13 -20.66
CA GLN A 227 -14.97 -9.62 -21.89
C GLN A 227 -13.79 -10.50 -22.34
N ASP A 228 -14.00 -11.26 -23.42
CA ASP A 228 -12.96 -12.06 -24.08
C ASP A 228 -12.01 -11.23 -24.95
N TRP A 229 -11.46 -10.14 -24.42
CA TRP A 229 -10.55 -9.26 -25.16
C TRP A 229 -9.29 -10.00 -25.63
N LYS A 230 -8.83 -11.00 -24.88
CA LYS A 230 -7.64 -11.81 -25.19
C LYS A 230 -7.76 -12.60 -26.49
N ILE A 231 -8.98 -12.96 -26.91
CA ILE A 231 -9.23 -13.64 -28.19
C ILE A 231 -9.00 -12.66 -29.36
N LYS A 232 -9.39 -11.40 -29.19
CA LYS A 232 -9.30 -10.37 -30.23
C LYS A 232 -7.92 -9.72 -30.34
N TYR A 233 -7.19 -9.64 -29.22
CA TYR A 233 -5.90 -8.94 -29.11
C TYR A 233 -4.84 -9.92 -28.59
N SER A 234 -4.48 -10.89 -29.44
CA SER A 234 -3.71 -12.07 -29.02
C SER A 234 -2.25 -11.76 -28.72
N GLN A 235 -1.62 -10.81 -29.43
CA GLN A 235 -0.24 -10.43 -29.14
C GLN A 235 -0.16 -9.65 -27.82
N LEU A 236 -1.09 -8.74 -27.60
CA LEU A 236 -1.21 -8.01 -26.34
C LEU A 236 -1.52 -8.95 -25.17
N ALA A 237 -2.36 -9.96 -25.38
CA ALA A 237 -2.63 -10.99 -24.39
C ALA A 237 -1.37 -11.82 -24.07
N ALA A 238 -0.61 -12.24 -25.08
CA ALA A 238 0.64 -12.96 -24.88
C ALA A 238 1.68 -12.14 -24.11
N TRP A 239 1.82 -10.85 -24.44
CA TRP A 239 2.65 -9.92 -23.67
C TRP A 239 2.15 -9.80 -22.22
N PHE A 240 0.83 -9.65 -22.02
CA PHE A 240 0.24 -9.48 -20.70
C PHE A 240 0.47 -10.69 -19.81
N GLU A 241 0.31 -11.92 -20.32
CA GLU A 241 0.55 -13.13 -19.52
C GLU A 241 2.01 -13.24 -19.06
N GLN A 242 2.98 -12.75 -19.84
CA GLN A 242 4.39 -12.69 -19.42
C GLN A 242 4.59 -11.71 -18.26
N VAL A 243 4.11 -10.47 -18.38
CA VAL A 243 4.31 -9.46 -17.33
C VAL A 243 3.44 -9.71 -16.10
N LYS A 244 2.29 -10.35 -16.26
CA LYS A 244 1.40 -10.74 -15.16
C LYS A 244 2.09 -11.70 -14.20
N ALA A 245 3.00 -12.56 -14.68
CA ALA A 245 3.74 -13.51 -13.86
C ALA A 245 4.79 -12.86 -12.92
N ARG A 246 5.10 -11.57 -13.08
CA ARG A 246 6.05 -10.87 -12.20
C ARG A 246 5.55 -10.81 -10.77
N ASP A 247 6.47 -10.95 -9.81
CA ASP A 247 6.16 -10.86 -8.38
C ASP A 247 5.40 -9.57 -8.03
N SER A 248 5.83 -8.43 -8.54
CA SER A 248 5.18 -7.13 -8.33
C SER A 248 3.71 -7.12 -8.76
N MET A 249 3.38 -7.80 -9.86
CA MET A 249 2.02 -7.93 -10.39
C MET A 249 1.20 -8.94 -9.59
N GLN A 250 1.82 -10.02 -9.12
CA GLN A 250 1.19 -11.04 -8.28
C GLN A 250 0.86 -10.52 -6.87
N PHE A 251 1.80 -9.82 -6.23
CA PHE A 251 1.61 -9.23 -4.89
C PHE A 251 0.52 -8.16 -4.84
N THR A 252 0.17 -7.57 -5.99
CA THR A 252 -0.75 -6.43 -6.08
C THR A 252 -2.06 -6.75 -6.79
N GLN A 253 -2.44 -8.03 -6.88
CA GLN A 253 -3.70 -8.45 -7.49
C GLN A 253 -4.91 -7.73 -6.86
N TYR A 254 -5.91 -7.44 -7.69
CA TYR A 254 -7.17 -6.86 -7.22
C TYR A 254 -7.87 -7.83 -6.27
N GLN A 255 -8.45 -7.28 -5.21
CA GLN A 255 -9.20 -8.03 -4.21
C GLN A 255 -10.53 -7.32 -3.97
N VAL A 256 -11.61 -8.10 -3.82
CA VAL A 256 -12.96 -7.60 -3.52
C VAL A 256 -13.07 -7.30 -2.03
#